data_AF-A0A371S4V5-F1
#
_entry.id   AF-A0A371S4V5-F1
#
_cell.length_a   1.000
_cell.length_b   1.000
_cell.length_c   1.000
_cell.angle_alpha   90.00
_cell.angle_beta   90.00
_cell.angle_gamma   90.00
#
_symmetry.space_group_name_H-M   'P 1'
#
loop_
_entity.id
_entity.type
_entity.pdbx_description
1 polymer ?
#
loop_
_entity_poly.entity_id
_entity_poly.type
_entity_poly.pdbx_seq_one_letter_code
_entity_poly.pdbx_strand_id
1 'polypeptide(L)'
;MKELKENYPEINWQTQWHDYEDIKGNPTSYISLIVPSSQYGEAEQIYQDLKNEGFDFETSVFDQLIEEIVDFRDERDWQKFHNPKDLAISLSLEASELLENFQWKKSEEAEEDKMDNIIDELADVVIYALLMSSELEINLEQAIKEKIRKNRQKYPVEKSFGSSKKYTDL
;
A
#
# COMPACT_ATOMS: atom_id res chain seq x y z
N MET A 1 1.29 -23.69 -8.20
CA MET A 1 1.53 -23.51 -6.74
C MET A 1 2.43 -24.55 -6.10
N LYS A 2 2.02 -25.82 -6.03
CA LYS A 2 2.88 -26.89 -5.51
C LYS A 2 4.19 -26.98 -6.32
N GLU A 3 4.05 -26.93 -7.64
CA GLU A 3 5.14 -26.88 -8.60
C GLU A 3 6.07 -25.67 -8.41
N LEU A 4 5.53 -24.48 -8.10
CA LEU A 4 6.34 -23.29 -7.82
C LEU A 4 7.17 -23.42 -6.54
N LYS A 5 6.57 -23.95 -5.47
CA LYS A 5 7.30 -24.19 -4.20
C LYS A 5 8.32 -25.32 -4.31
N GLU A 6 8.10 -26.25 -5.24
CA GLU A 6 9.03 -27.35 -5.53
C GLU A 6 10.19 -26.89 -6.42
N ASN A 7 9.92 -26.01 -7.40
CA ASN A 7 10.92 -25.51 -8.34
C ASN A 7 11.77 -24.37 -7.74
N TYR A 8 11.22 -23.58 -6.81
CA TYR A 8 11.88 -22.44 -6.16
C TYR A 8 11.79 -22.52 -4.64
N PRO A 9 12.40 -23.54 -4.00
CA PRO A 9 12.32 -23.75 -2.55
C PRO A 9 13.06 -22.70 -1.72
N GLU A 10 13.97 -21.93 -2.33
CA GLU A 10 14.74 -20.85 -1.71
C GLU A 10 13.92 -19.59 -1.44
N ILE A 11 12.83 -19.39 -2.17
CA ILE A 11 11.95 -18.24 -1.98
C ILE A 11 10.92 -18.56 -0.90
N ASN A 12 10.78 -17.65 0.05
CA ASN A 12 9.82 -17.76 1.13
C ASN A 12 8.41 -17.36 0.63
N TRP A 13 7.76 -18.26 -0.08
CA TRP A 13 6.43 -18.04 -0.64
C TRP A 13 5.32 -18.11 0.40
N GLN A 14 4.68 -16.97 0.65
CA GLN A 14 3.40 -16.90 1.33
C GLN A 14 2.26 -16.81 0.31
N THR A 15 1.36 -17.79 0.33
CA THR A 15 0.26 -17.86 -0.64
C THR A 15 -1.04 -17.46 0.05
N GLN A 16 -1.79 -16.53 -0.54
CA GLN A 16 -3.14 -16.20 -0.08
C GLN A 16 -4.13 -16.38 -1.22
N TRP A 17 -5.26 -17.00 -0.89
CA TRP A 17 -6.39 -17.12 -1.81
C TRP A 17 -7.38 -16.01 -1.53
N HIS A 18 -7.84 -15.35 -2.57
CA HIS A 18 -8.73 -14.21 -2.49
C HIS A 18 -9.98 -14.51 -3.29
N ASP A 19 -11.13 -14.32 -2.66
CA ASP A 19 -12.43 -14.30 -3.31
C ASP A 19 -13.02 -12.91 -3.20
N TYR A 20 -13.55 -12.40 -4.31
CA TYR A 20 -14.29 -11.14 -4.33
C TYR A 20 -15.33 -11.14 -5.44
N GLU A 21 -16.27 -10.20 -5.39
CA GLU A 21 -17.19 -9.94 -6.51
C GLU A 21 -16.65 -8.76 -7.33
N ASP A 22 -16.54 -8.94 -8.64
CA ASP A 22 -16.10 -7.87 -9.55
C ASP A 22 -17.13 -6.72 -9.62
N ILE A 23 -16.82 -5.66 -10.37
CA ILE A 23 -17.71 -4.50 -10.52
C ILE A 23 -19.07 -4.82 -11.19
N LYS A 24 -19.22 -6.01 -11.77
CA LYS A 24 -20.46 -6.54 -12.36
C LYS A 24 -21.14 -7.57 -11.44
N GLY A 25 -20.61 -7.82 -10.25
CA GLY A 25 -21.12 -8.78 -9.28
C GLY A 25 -20.74 -10.23 -9.59
N ASN A 26 -19.75 -10.48 -10.45
CA ASN A 26 -19.30 -11.83 -10.74
C ASN A 26 -18.34 -12.31 -9.65
N PRO A 27 -18.54 -13.51 -9.09
CA PRO A 27 -17.56 -14.11 -8.19
C PRO A 27 -16.26 -14.35 -8.95
N THR A 28 -15.20 -13.76 -8.43
CA THR A 28 -13.85 -13.77 -8.98
C THR A 28 -12.90 -14.25 -7.89
N SER A 29 -11.93 -15.07 -8.27
CA SER A 29 -10.91 -15.55 -7.35
C SER A 29 -9.53 -15.32 -7.95
N TYR A 30 -8.58 -14.94 -7.11
CA TYR A 30 -7.16 -14.88 -7.48
C TYR A 30 -6.28 -15.42 -6.36
N ILE A 31 -5.07 -15.83 -6.71
CA ILE A 31 -4.03 -16.24 -5.76
C ILE A 31 -2.99 -15.13 -5.74
N SER A 32 -2.72 -14.55 -4.56
CA SER A 32 -1.55 -13.69 -4.40
C SER A 32 -0.36 -14.50 -3.89
N LEU A 33 0.80 -14.24 -4.47
CA LEU A 33 2.09 -14.69 -3.97
C LEU A 33 2.75 -13.52 -3.27
N ILE A 34 2.97 -13.68 -1.98
CA ILE A 34 3.66 -12.71 -1.14
C ILE A 34 5.06 -13.28 -0.91
N VAL A 35 6.06 -12.46 -1.21
CA VAL A 35 7.47 -12.74 -0.96
C VAL A 35 8.03 -11.61 -0.09
N PRO A 36 9.04 -11.87 0.76
CA PRO A 36 9.76 -10.79 1.43
C PRO A 36 10.36 -9.82 0.41
N SER A 37 10.38 -8.52 0.71
CA SER A 37 10.93 -7.50 -0.20
C SER A 37 12.38 -7.80 -0.60
N SER A 38 13.17 -8.41 0.30
CA SER A 38 14.55 -8.83 0.04
C SER A 38 14.70 -9.89 -1.06
N GLN A 39 13.61 -10.60 -1.41
CA GLN A 39 13.56 -11.61 -2.47
C GLN A 39 12.74 -11.13 -3.68
N TYR A 40 12.35 -9.85 -3.72
CA TYR A 40 11.47 -9.32 -4.76
C TYR A 40 12.06 -9.48 -6.16
N GLY A 41 13.32 -9.10 -6.37
CA GLY A 41 13.95 -9.22 -7.69
C GLY A 41 14.05 -10.67 -8.20
N GLU A 42 14.26 -11.63 -7.31
CA GLU A 42 14.29 -13.06 -7.63
C GLU A 42 12.88 -13.58 -7.96
N ALA A 43 11.88 -13.13 -7.21
CA ALA A 43 10.48 -13.44 -7.46
C ALA A 43 9.94 -12.79 -8.73
N GLU A 44 10.41 -11.61 -9.11
CA GLU A 44 9.99 -10.88 -10.32
C GLU A 44 10.39 -11.65 -11.58
N GLN A 45 11.59 -12.22 -11.63
CA GLN A 45 11.99 -13.06 -12.77
C GLN A 45 11.09 -14.28 -12.93
N ILE A 46 10.69 -14.91 -11.82
CA ILE A 46 9.78 -16.07 -11.80
C ILE A 46 8.35 -15.67 -12.16
N TYR A 47 7.91 -14.49 -11.73
CA TYR A 47 6.66 -13.87 -12.16
C TYR A 47 6.63 -13.73 -13.69
N GLN A 48 7.71 -13.21 -14.29
CA GLN A 48 7.79 -13.04 -15.75
C GLN A 48 7.74 -14.39 -16.47
N ASP A 49 8.42 -15.41 -15.94
CA ASP A 49 8.39 -16.76 -16.50
C ASP A 49 6.98 -17.37 -16.45
N LEU A 50 6.27 -17.24 -15.31
CA LEU A 50 4.89 -17.72 -15.18
C LEU A 50 3.91 -16.93 -16.06
N LYS A 51 4.12 -15.63 -16.21
CA LYS A 51 3.33 -14.79 -17.12
C LYS A 51 3.47 -15.26 -18.57
N ASN A 52 4.69 -15.63 -18.97
CA ASN A 52 4.95 -16.21 -20.29
C ASN A 52 4.29 -17.59 -20.47
N GLU A 53 4.04 -18.32 -19.38
CA GLU A 53 3.27 -19.58 -19.36
C GLU A 53 1.73 -19.36 -19.37
N GLY A 54 1.27 -18.11 -19.45
CA GLY A 54 -0.15 -17.77 -19.57
C GLY A 54 -0.89 -17.64 -18.24
N PHE A 55 -0.16 -17.52 -17.12
CA PHE A 55 -0.74 -17.12 -15.85
C PHE A 55 -0.92 -15.60 -15.82
N ASP A 56 -2.12 -15.16 -15.47
CA ASP A 56 -2.44 -13.73 -15.34
C ASP A 56 -2.12 -13.28 -13.92
N PHE A 57 -1.24 -12.28 -13.78
CA PHE A 57 -0.86 -11.73 -12.50
C PHE A 57 -0.92 -10.20 -12.55
N GLU A 58 -1.59 -9.62 -11.57
CA GLU A 58 -1.61 -8.17 -11.36
C GLU A 58 -0.50 -7.80 -10.37
N THR A 59 0.49 -7.04 -10.81
CA THR A 59 1.44 -6.35 -9.93
C THR A 59 0.76 -5.10 -9.38
N SER A 60 0.87 -4.86 -8.07
CA SER A 60 0.29 -3.67 -7.47
C SER A 60 1.06 -2.41 -7.89
N VAL A 61 0.36 -1.29 -8.04
CA VAL A 61 1.02 0.02 -8.15
C VAL A 61 1.91 0.31 -6.93
N PHE A 62 1.57 -0.23 -5.75
CA PHE A 62 2.40 -0.08 -4.56
C PHE A 62 3.71 -0.87 -4.65
N ASP A 63 3.73 -2.02 -5.32
CA ASP A 63 4.96 -2.83 -5.42
C ASP A 63 6.02 -2.07 -6.24
N GLN A 64 5.62 -1.48 -7.37
CA GLN A 64 6.50 -0.67 -8.22
C GLN A 64 7.05 0.57 -7.49
N LEU A 65 6.18 1.26 -6.74
CA LEU A 65 6.61 2.42 -5.97
C LEU A 65 7.52 2.03 -4.80
N ILE A 66 7.25 0.91 -4.12
CA ILE A 66 8.11 0.40 -3.05
C ILE A 66 9.51 0.08 -3.59
N GLU A 67 9.60 -0.55 -4.75
CA GLU A 67 10.88 -0.84 -5.42
C GLU A 67 11.68 0.45 -5.66
N GLU A 68 11.08 1.45 -6.31
CA GLU A 68 11.75 2.73 -6.59
C GLU A 68 12.19 3.47 -5.30
N ILE A 69 11.36 3.46 -4.26
CA ILE A 69 11.68 4.09 -2.97
C ILE A 69 12.82 3.34 -2.25
N VAL A 70 12.79 2.01 -2.27
CA VAL A 70 13.81 1.17 -1.63
C VAL A 70 15.15 1.33 -2.35
N ASP A 71 15.15 1.32 -3.68
CA ASP A 71 16.35 1.56 -4.49
C ASP A 71 16.94 2.94 -4.17
N PHE A 72 16.11 3.99 -4.17
CA PHE A 72 16.54 5.34 -3.81
C PHE A 72 17.17 5.41 -2.42
N ARG A 73 16.60 4.72 -1.43
CA ARG A 73 17.13 4.62 -0.06
C ARG A 73 18.47 3.90 -0.02
N ASP A 74 18.57 2.76 -0.70
CA ASP A 74 19.71 1.86 -0.60
C ASP A 74 20.92 2.39 -1.36
N GLU A 75 20.71 3.11 -2.48
CA GLU A 75 21.75 3.91 -3.15
C GLU A 75 22.47 4.89 -2.21
N ARG A 76 21.80 5.31 -1.14
CA ARG A 76 22.30 6.29 -0.16
C ARG A 76 22.74 5.65 1.15
N ASP A 77 22.68 4.32 1.26
CA ASP A 77 22.96 3.58 2.49
C ASP A 77 22.12 4.10 3.68
N TRP A 78 20.85 4.44 3.40
CA TRP A 78 19.93 5.01 4.39
C TRP A 78 19.12 3.96 5.15
N GLN A 79 19.15 2.69 4.74
CA GLN A 79 18.47 1.60 5.43
C GLN A 79 18.74 1.59 6.94
N LYS A 80 19.98 1.88 7.36
CA LYS A 80 20.38 1.95 8.78
C LYS A 80 19.64 2.98 9.63
N PHE A 81 18.98 3.96 9.01
CA PHE A 81 18.18 4.99 9.68
C PHE A 81 16.67 4.70 9.64
N HIS A 82 16.24 3.71 8.85
CA HIS A 82 14.83 3.46 8.55
C HIS A 82 14.26 2.28 9.36
N ASN A 83 14.45 2.29 10.68
CA ASN A 83 13.72 1.36 11.54
C ASN A 83 12.24 1.78 11.70
N PRO A 84 11.32 0.87 12.06
CA PRO A 84 9.89 1.17 12.12
C PRO A 84 9.50 2.37 12.99
N LYS A 85 10.22 2.60 14.08
CA LYS A 85 9.96 3.73 14.99
C LYS A 85 10.34 5.05 14.35
N ASP A 86 11.49 5.14 13.69
CA ASP A 86 11.93 6.37 13.02
C ASP A 86 11.10 6.64 11.76
N LEU A 87 10.71 5.61 11.00
CA LEU A 87 9.77 5.77 9.88
C LEU A 87 8.39 6.29 10.32
N ALA A 88 7.89 5.85 11.49
CA ALA A 88 6.63 6.35 12.04
C ALA A 88 6.72 7.83 12.44
N ILE A 89 7.89 8.25 12.93
CA ILE A 89 8.16 9.65 13.23
C ILE A 89 8.16 10.46 11.94
N SER A 90 8.94 10.06 10.92
CA SER A 90 8.97 10.76 9.64
C SER A 90 7.59 10.89 9.00
N LEU A 91 6.82 9.80 8.92
CA LEU A 91 5.43 9.85 8.43
C LEU A 91 4.58 10.90 9.17
N SER A 92 4.71 10.98 10.49
CA SER A 92 3.98 11.97 11.29
C SER A 92 4.46 13.40 11.07
N LEU A 93 5.74 13.60 10.72
CA LEU A 93 6.29 14.91 10.39
C LEU A 93 5.73 15.37 9.05
N GLU A 94 5.79 14.56 8.00
CA GLU A 94 5.26 14.94 6.68
C GLU A 94 3.75 15.16 6.71
N ALA A 95 3.02 14.39 7.53
CA ALA A 95 1.60 14.64 7.74
C ALA A 95 1.32 15.98 8.43
N SER A 96 2.28 16.47 9.23
CA SER A 96 2.22 17.80 9.85
C SER A 96 2.60 18.89 8.85
N GLU A 97 3.61 18.67 8.00
CA GLU A 97 3.98 19.59 6.91
C GLU A 97 2.81 19.76 5.91
N LEU A 98 2.14 18.67 5.55
CA LEU A 98 0.89 18.70 4.77
C LEU A 98 -0.17 19.57 5.45
N LEU A 99 -0.35 19.42 6.77
CA LEU A 99 -1.32 20.19 7.55
C LEU A 99 -0.99 21.69 7.58
N GLU A 100 0.30 22.07 7.57
CA GLU A 100 0.74 23.47 7.61
C GLU A 100 0.25 24.28 6.41
N ASN A 101 0.07 23.65 5.24
CA ASN A 101 -0.48 24.31 4.05
C ASN A 101 -1.88 24.88 4.25
N PHE A 102 -2.66 24.29 5.17
CA PHE A 102 -4.02 24.71 5.50
C PHE A 102 -4.08 25.60 6.75
N GLN A 103 -2.95 25.80 7.43
CA GLN A 103 -2.92 26.58 8.66
C GLN A 103 -3.22 28.06 8.38
N TRP A 104 -4.15 28.65 9.14
CA TRP A 104 -4.58 30.05 9.02
C TRP A 104 -5.23 30.45 7.69
N LYS A 105 -5.58 29.48 6.84
CA LYS A 105 -6.24 29.68 5.55
C LYS A 105 -7.57 28.95 5.50
N LYS A 106 -8.43 29.35 4.56
CA LYS A 106 -9.52 28.47 4.12
C LYS A 106 -8.98 27.40 3.17
N SER A 107 -9.66 26.27 3.06
CA SER A 107 -9.24 25.17 2.19
C SER A 107 -9.07 25.62 0.74
N GLU A 108 -10.00 26.41 0.21
CA GLU A 108 -9.98 26.86 -1.17
C GLU A 108 -8.77 27.77 -1.45
N GLU A 109 -8.38 28.62 -0.49
CA GLU A 109 -7.22 29.50 -0.61
C GLU A 109 -5.90 28.71 -0.54
N ALA A 110 -5.84 27.63 0.24
CA ALA A 110 -4.70 26.74 0.28
C ALA A 110 -4.56 25.96 -1.03
N GLU A 111 -5.66 25.40 -1.54
CA GLU A 111 -5.68 24.67 -2.81
C GLU A 111 -5.29 25.54 -4.01
N GLU A 112 -5.57 26.84 -3.99
CA GLU A 112 -5.19 27.76 -5.07
C GLU A 112 -3.71 28.21 -4.98
N ASP A 113 -3.21 28.49 -3.78
CA ASP A 113 -1.88 29.08 -3.58
C ASP A 113 -0.75 28.04 -3.32
N LYS A 114 -1.11 26.84 -2.85
CA LYS A 114 -0.18 25.86 -2.25
C LYS A 114 -0.26 24.47 -2.86
N MET A 115 -0.97 24.28 -3.98
CA MET A 115 -1.20 22.97 -4.58
C MET A 115 0.08 22.16 -4.79
N ASP A 116 1.14 22.77 -5.32
CA ASP A 116 2.40 22.06 -5.57
C ASP A 116 3.00 21.51 -4.26
N ASN A 117 3.03 22.33 -3.20
CA ASN A 117 3.52 21.87 -1.89
C ASN A 117 2.58 20.81 -1.30
N ILE A 118 1.26 20.95 -1.45
CA ILE A 118 0.30 19.95 -0.99
C ILE A 118 0.54 18.59 -1.66
N ILE A 119 0.86 18.59 -2.96
CA ILE A 119 1.19 17.39 -3.72
C ILE A 119 2.47 16.76 -3.16
N ASP A 120 3.52 17.56 -2.94
CA ASP A 120 4.80 17.08 -2.42
C ASP A 120 4.64 16.46 -1.02
N GLU A 121 4.04 17.17 -0.06
CA GLU A 121 3.88 16.62 1.31
C GLU A 121 2.98 15.39 1.35
N LEU A 122 1.93 15.37 0.51
CA LEU A 122 1.07 14.20 0.41
C LEU A 122 1.83 13.00 -0.16
N ALA A 123 2.70 13.22 -1.15
CA ALA A 123 3.58 12.18 -1.67
C ALA A 123 4.53 11.68 -0.59
N ASP A 124 5.15 12.58 0.19
CA ASP A 124 6.08 12.22 1.26
C ASP A 124 5.41 11.38 2.37
N VAL A 125 4.17 11.72 2.77
CA VAL A 125 3.37 10.88 3.68
C VAL A 125 3.22 9.45 3.14
N VAL A 126 2.92 9.31 1.85
CA VAL A 126 2.73 8.01 1.20
C VAL A 126 4.06 7.27 1.07
N ILE A 127 5.16 7.95 0.73
CA ILE A 127 6.50 7.38 0.63
C ILE A 127 6.91 6.73 1.96
N TYR A 128 6.78 7.44 3.08
CA TYR A 128 7.11 6.85 4.39
C TYR A 128 6.16 5.73 4.80
N ALA A 129 4.88 5.80 4.43
CA ALA A 129 3.93 4.71 4.67
C ALA A 129 4.31 3.44 3.89
N LEU A 130 4.67 3.59 2.61
CA LEU A 130 5.13 2.50 1.75
C LEU A 130 6.46 1.91 2.24
N LEU A 131 7.41 2.77 2.60
CA LEU A 131 8.71 2.34 3.12
C LEU A 131 8.56 1.58 4.45
N MET A 132 7.70 2.07 5.35
CA MET A 132 7.34 1.35 6.56
C MET A 132 6.67 0.01 6.26
N SER A 133 5.79 -0.05 5.27
CA SER A 133 5.14 -1.30 4.89
C SER A 133 6.16 -2.33 4.39
N SER A 134 7.17 -1.90 3.62
CA SER A 134 8.27 -2.74 3.16
C SER A 134 9.12 -3.25 4.32
N GLU A 135 9.54 -2.37 5.24
CA GLU A 135 10.33 -2.74 6.42
C GLU A 135 9.60 -3.67 7.40
N LEU A 136 8.27 -3.64 7.42
CA LEU A 136 7.44 -4.50 8.27
C LEU A 136 6.88 -5.73 7.52
N GLU A 137 7.25 -5.93 6.25
CA GLU A 137 6.73 -6.99 5.38
C GLU A 137 5.19 -7.01 5.30
N ILE A 138 4.57 -5.83 5.26
CA ILE A 138 3.12 -5.65 5.19
C ILE A 138 2.70 -5.46 3.74
N ASN A 139 1.82 -6.33 3.23
CA ASN A 139 1.08 -6.05 2.02
C ASN A 139 0.05 -4.93 2.27
N LEU A 140 0.44 -3.69 1.98
CA LEU A 140 -0.36 -2.50 2.29
C LEU A 140 -1.68 -2.46 1.51
N GLU A 141 -1.68 -2.92 0.26
CA GLU A 141 -2.88 -2.98 -0.57
C GLU A 141 -3.96 -3.86 0.07
N GLN A 142 -3.59 -5.09 0.47
CA GLN A 142 -4.51 -6.00 1.14
C GLN A 142 -4.97 -5.45 2.49
N ALA A 143 -4.07 -4.82 3.25
CA ALA A 143 -4.42 -4.18 4.52
C ALA A 143 -5.48 -3.07 4.32
N ILE A 144 -5.35 -2.27 3.26
CA ILE A 144 -6.32 -1.22 2.90
C ILE A 144 -7.66 -1.85 2.47
N LYS A 145 -7.65 -2.85 1.58
CA LYS A 145 -8.87 -3.56 1.13
C LYS A 145 -9.65 -4.13 2.31
N GLU A 146 -8.97 -4.81 3.22
CA GLU A 146 -9.58 -5.38 4.42
C GLU A 146 -10.09 -4.29 5.39
N LYS A 147 -9.37 -3.17 5.53
CA LYS A 147 -9.84 -2.05 6.35
C LYS A 147 -11.08 -1.38 5.76
N ILE A 148 -11.17 -1.25 4.43
CA ILE A 148 -12.38 -0.78 3.75
C ILE A 148 -13.55 -1.73 4.03
N ARG A 149 -13.36 -3.05 3.93
CA ARG A 149 -14.39 -4.05 4.25
C ARG A 149 -14.91 -3.89 5.68
N LYS A 150 -14.00 -3.77 6.66
CA LYS A 150 -14.34 -3.49 8.06
C LYS A 150 -15.09 -2.16 8.22
N ASN A 151 -14.69 -1.12 7.50
CA ASN A 151 -15.36 0.18 7.54
C ASN A 151 -16.78 0.11 6.96
N ARG A 152 -17.02 -0.64 5.88
CA ARG A 152 -18.37 -0.84 5.32
C ARG A 152 -19.32 -1.49 6.31
N GLN A 153 -18.83 -2.45 7.09
CA GLN A 153 -19.62 -3.09 8.15
C GLN A 153 -19.91 -2.12 9.32
N LYS A 154 -18.93 -1.26 9.62
CA LYS A 154 -18.99 -0.28 10.70
C LYS A 154 -19.86 0.94 10.36
N TYR A 155 -19.96 1.29 9.08
CA TYR A 155 -20.73 2.42 8.54
C TYR A 155 -21.63 1.93 7.39
N PRO A 156 -22.74 1.23 7.69
CA PRO A 156 -23.69 0.81 6.66
C PRO A 156 -24.36 2.03 6.00
N VAL A 157 -24.55 1.98 4.68
CA VAL A 157 -25.09 3.11 3.89
C VAL A 157 -26.41 3.61 4.45
N GLU A 158 -27.30 2.70 4.85
CA GLU A 158 -28.63 3.01 5.36
C GLU A 158 -28.60 3.84 6.65
N LYS A 159 -27.48 3.78 7.39
CA LYS A 159 -27.30 4.49 8.66
C LYS A 159 -26.37 5.69 8.55
N SER A 160 -25.38 5.63 7.66
CA SER A 160 -24.31 6.63 7.58
C SER A 160 -24.39 7.59 6.40
N PHE A 161 -25.32 7.42 5.46
CA PHE A 161 -25.44 8.31 4.31
C PHE A 161 -25.68 9.77 4.73
N GLY A 162 -24.82 10.69 4.26
CA GLY A 162 -24.89 12.11 4.58
C GLY A 162 -24.60 12.46 6.05
N SER A 163 -24.13 11.50 6.85
CA SER A 163 -23.89 11.66 8.28
C SER A 163 -22.40 11.55 8.60
N SER A 164 -21.83 12.57 9.24
CA SER A 164 -20.46 12.55 9.77
C SER A 164 -20.37 11.95 11.18
N LYS A 165 -21.49 11.43 11.71
CA LYS A 165 -21.52 10.82 13.04
C LYS A 165 -20.63 9.58 13.08
N LYS A 166 -19.94 9.39 14.21
CA LYS A 166 -19.21 8.15 14.45
C LYS A 166 -20.20 7.00 14.56
N TYR A 167 -19.77 5.79 14.20
CA TYR A 167 -20.57 4.56 14.29
C TYR A 167 -21.16 4.28 15.68
N THR A 168 -20.60 4.85 16.74
CA THR A 168 -21.14 4.79 18.11
C THR A 168 -22.44 5.58 18.25
N ASP A 169 -22.69 6.52 17.34
CA ASP A 169 -23.76 7.51 17.39
C ASP A 169 -24.70 7.42 16.15
N LEU A 170 -24.58 6.33 15.36
CA LEU A 170 -25.39 6.01 14.18
C LEU A 170 -26.69 5.26 14.51
#